data_AF-A0AB39CUW6-F1
#
_entry.id   AF-A0AB39CUW6-F1
#
_cell.length_a   1.000
_cell.length_b   1.000
_cell.length_c   1.000
_cell.angle_alpha   90.00
_cell.angle_beta   90.00
_cell.angle_gamma   90.00
#
_symmetry.space_group_name_H-M   'P 1'
#
loop_
_entity.id
_entity.type
_entity.pdbx_description
1 polymer ?
#
loop_
_entity_poly.entity_id
_entity_poly.type
_entity_poly.pdbx_seq_one_letter_code
_entity_poly.pdbx_strand_id
1 'polypeptide(L)'
;MAFLREHETALASRVREAAHRAQGVMRLRGHGDLHLGQILVSQADAYLIDFEGEPLNGVDQRRQAATIYKDLAGMLRSFDYVAAVARRDSAVPKVSEAPAGTPPGPDSPEAAAASPEALLSAFRLRAGEAFLAGYRDARPSVLALADETESMLLAVAQLEKAAYEVRYEAAHRPEWLPIPLNALVRIAKALLEPHSSPSGGA
;
A
#
# COMPACT_ATOMS: atom_id res chain seq x y z
N MET A 1 5.02 -3.67 -17.45
CA MET A 1 4.14 -4.64 -18.15
C MET A 1 4.84 -5.93 -18.54
N ALA A 2 6.02 -5.92 -19.17
CA ALA A 2 6.75 -7.17 -19.50
C ALA A 2 7.00 -8.06 -18.28
N PHE A 3 7.51 -7.48 -17.19
CA PHE A 3 7.73 -8.17 -15.92
C PHE A 3 6.49 -8.91 -15.37
N LEU A 4 5.32 -8.24 -15.36
CA LEU A 4 4.08 -8.82 -14.82
C LEU A 4 3.61 -10.03 -15.64
N ARG A 5 3.75 -9.97 -16.97
CA ARG A 5 3.43 -11.10 -17.86
C ARG A 5 4.41 -12.25 -17.70
N GLU A 6 5.70 -11.95 -17.65
CA GLU A 6 6.75 -12.94 -17.46
C GLU A 6 6.58 -13.73 -16.15
N HIS A 7 6.11 -13.07 -15.08
CA HIS A 7 5.97 -13.66 -13.75
C HIS A 7 4.52 -13.99 -13.37
N GLU A 8 3.60 -14.03 -14.33
CA GLU A 8 2.16 -14.25 -14.08
C GLU A 8 1.89 -15.52 -13.26
N THR A 9 2.48 -16.65 -13.67
CA THR A 9 2.33 -17.94 -12.98
C THR A 9 2.85 -17.89 -11.55
N ALA A 10 4.00 -17.23 -11.33
CA ALA A 10 4.61 -17.11 -10.01
C ALA A 10 3.75 -16.22 -9.09
N LEU A 11 3.27 -15.08 -9.59
CA LEU A 11 2.38 -14.18 -8.86
C LEU A 11 1.06 -14.87 -8.51
N ALA A 12 0.46 -15.60 -9.46
CA ALA A 12 -0.74 -16.38 -9.20
C ALA A 12 -0.51 -17.44 -8.11
N SER A 13 0.69 -18.02 -8.03
CA SER A 13 1.07 -18.93 -6.95
C SER A 13 1.10 -18.24 -5.59
N ARG A 14 1.68 -17.04 -5.51
CA ARG A 14 1.73 -16.24 -4.27
C ARG A 14 0.33 -15.80 -3.82
N VAL A 15 -0.55 -15.45 -4.75
CA VAL A 15 -1.96 -15.16 -4.43
C VAL A 15 -2.69 -16.39 -3.90
N ARG A 16 -2.47 -17.58 -4.48
CA ARG A 16 -3.05 -18.83 -3.95
C ARG A 16 -2.53 -19.17 -2.55
N GLU A 17 -1.24 -18.96 -2.31
CA GLU A 17 -0.65 -19.15 -0.98
C GLU A 17 -1.28 -18.19 0.04
N ALA A 18 -1.44 -16.91 -0.32
CA ALA A 18 -2.12 -15.94 0.53
C ALA A 18 -3.58 -16.34 0.82
N ALA A 19 -4.31 -16.84 -0.18
CA ALA A 19 -5.67 -17.34 0.01
C ALA A 19 -5.73 -18.53 0.97
N HIS A 20 -4.75 -19.45 0.90
CA HIS A 20 -4.64 -20.55 1.86
C HIS A 20 -4.35 -20.03 3.28
N ARG A 21 -3.41 -19.10 3.43
CA ARG A 21 -3.11 -18.46 4.73
C ARG A 21 -4.25 -17.62 5.29
N ALA A 22 -5.15 -17.14 4.42
CA ALA A 22 -6.34 -16.39 4.80
C ALA A 22 -7.46 -17.29 5.36
N GLN A 23 -7.36 -18.62 5.27
CA GLN A 23 -8.36 -19.53 5.82
C GLN A 23 -8.49 -19.34 7.34
N GLY A 24 -9.71 -19.12 7.82
CA GLY A 24 -9.98 -18.87 9.23
C GLY A 24 -9.64 -17.46 9.71
N VAL A 25 -9.06 -16.60 8.87
CA VAL A 25 -8.83 -15.18 9.20
C VAL A 25 -10.17 -14.47 9.34
N MET A 26 -10.32 -13.69 10.41
CA MET A 26 -11.54 -12.94 10.69
C MET A 26 -11.86 -11.97 9.55
N ARG A 27 -13.14 -11.94 9.16
CA ARG A 27 -13.68 -11.00 8.17
C ARG A 27 -14.68 -10.08 8.85
N LEU A 28 -14.60 -8.80 8.56
CA LEU A 28 -15.44 -7.74 9.13
C LEU A 28 -16.06 -6.90 8.01
N ARG A 29 -17.14 -6.18 8.30
CA ARG A 29 -17.58 -5.09 7.43
C ARG A 29 -16.64 -3.91 7.64
N GLY A 30 -15.80 -3.64 6.65
CA GLY A 30 -14.90 -2.49 6.62
C GLY A 30 -15.49 -1.29 5.90
N HIS A 31 -14.67 -0.27 5.69
CA HIS A 31 -15.01 0.90 4.88
C HIS A 31 -15.08 0.54 3.39
N GLY A 32 -14.17 -0.32 2.92
CA GLY A 32 -14.18 -0.86 1.56
C GLY A 32 -13.65 0.08 0.47
N ASP A 33 -13.31 1.33 0.81
CA ASP A 33 -12.58 2.30 -0.04
C ASP A 33 -11.83 3.34 0.81
N LEU A 34 -11.20 2.89 1.91
CA LEU A 34 -10.52 3.79 2.84
C LEU A 34 -9.28 4.43 2.18
N HIS A 35 -9.20 5.75 2.22
CA HIS A 35 -8.04 6.54 1.81
C HIS A 35 -7.99 7.88 2.55
N LEU A 36 -6.87 8.62 2.50
CA LEU A 36 -6.72 9.91 3.21
C LEU A 36 -7.85 10.91 2.98
N GLY A 37 -8.40 10.99 1.75
CA GLY A 37 -9.57 11.83 1.46
C GLY A 37 -10.84 11.51 2.27
N GLN A 38 -10.93 10.33 2.89
CA GLN A 38 -12.04 9.89 3.74
C GLN A 38 -11.75 10.03 5.24
N ILE A 39 -10.66 10.71 5.60
CA ILE A 39 -10.27 10.96 6.98
C ILE A 39 -10.30 12.47 7.23
N LEU A 40 -11.14 12.89 8.16
CA LEU A 40 -11.18 14.26 8.65
C LEU A 40 -10.57 14.31 10.04
N VAL A 41 -9.55 15.16 10.23
CA VAL A 41 -8.94 15.38 11.54
C VAL A 41 -9.51 16.68 12.12
N SER A 42 -10.09 16.60 13.30
CA SER A 42 -10.60 17.76 14.03
C SER A 42 -10.16 17.66 15.48
N GLN A 43 -9.42 18.69 15.93
CA GLN A 43 -8.79 18.72 17.26
C GLN A 43 -7.91 17.49 17.49
N ALA A 44 -8.27 16.63 18.46
CA ALA A 44 -7.55 15.43 18.82
C ALA A 44 -8.17 14.14 18.24
N ASP A 45 -9.22 14.25 17.43
CA ASP A 45 -9.97 13.12 16.90
C ASP A 45 -9.88 13.00 15.37
N ALA A 46 -10.04 11.76 14.89
CA ALA A 46 -10.15 11.43 13.48
C ALA A 46 -11.53 10.84 13.18
N TYR A 47 -12.18 11.38 12.17
CA TYR A 47 -13.49 10.93 11.67
C TYR A 47 -13.31 10.23 10.33
N LEU A 48 -13.84 9.02 10.24
CA LEU A 48 -13.95 8.26 9.00
C LEU A 48 -15.30 8.57 8.36
N ILE A 49 -15.30 8.91 7.08
CA ILE A 49 -16.52 9.23 6.31
C ILE A 49 -16.68 8.29 5.10
N ASP A 50 -17.80 8.38 4.38
CA ASP A 50 -18.00 7.73 3.08
C ASP A 50 -17.86 6.19 3.04
N PHE A 51 -18.66 5.49 3.85
CA PHE A 51 -18.71 4.02 3.91
C PHE A 51 -19.46 3.36 2.73
N GLU A 52 -19.43 3.98 1.55
CA GLU A 52 -20.09 3.43 0.36
C GLU A 52 -19.32 2.25 -0.26
N GLY A 53 -18.00 2.21 -0.07
CA GLY A 53 -17.09 1.24 -0.68
C GLY A 53 -16.81 1.51 -2.16
N GLU A 54 -15.87 0.75 -2.73
CA GLU A 54 -15.33 0.99 -4.08
C GLU A 54 -16.39 1.13 -5.20
N PRO A 55 -16.43 2.26 -5.95
CA PRO A 55 -17.50 2.56 -6.91
C PRO A 55 -17.69 1.55 -8.05
N LEU A 56 -16.61 0.94 -8.53
CA LEU A 56 -16.67 -0.08 -9.60
C LEU A 56 -17.30 -1.42 -9.13
N ASN A 57 -17.49 -1.61 -7.82
CA ASN A 57 -18.04 -2.84 -7.28
C ASN A 57 -19.58 -2.76 -7.16
N GLY A 58 -20.26 -3.89 -7.42
CA GLY A 58 -21.70 -3.99 -7.23
C GLY A 58 -22.12 -3.85 -5.77
N VAL A 59 -23.39 -3.50 -5.50
CA VAL A 59 -23.91 -3.28 -4.14
C VAL A 59 -23.66 -4.47 -3.21
N ASP A 60 -23.88 -5.70 -3.69
CA ASP A 60 -23.65 -6.90 -2.89
C ASP A 60 -22.18 -7.07 -2.51
N GLN A 61 -21.26 -6.76 -3.44
CA GLN A 61 -19.82 -6.81 -3.17
C GLN A 61 -19.40 -5.74 -2.15
N ARG A 62 -19.95 -4.52 -2.24
CA ARG A 62 -19.67 -3.43 -1.29
C ARG A 62 -20.14 -3.75 0.13
N ARG A 63 -21.13 -4.64 0.29
CA ARG A 63 -21.65 -5.08 1.59
C ARG A 63 -20.94 -6.29 2.18
N GLN A 64 -20.13 -7.01 1.40
CA GLN A 64 -19.44 -8.22 1.84
C GLN A 64 -18.40 -7.92 2.91
N ALA A 65 -18.30 -8.81 3.90
CA ALA A 65 -17.22 -8.76 4.87
C ALA A 65 -15.88 -9.07 4.19
N ALA A 66 -14.82 -8.36 4.56
CA ALA A 66 -13.47 -8.53 4.04
C ALA A 66 -12.47 -8.64 5.20
N THR A 67 -11.23 -9.00 4.90
CA THR A 67 -10.15 -8.85 5.87
C THR A 67 -9.83 -7.36 6.04
N ILE A 68 -9.30 -6.99 7.21
CA ILE A 68 -8.87 -5.62 7.50
C ILE A 68 -7.83 -5.09 6.50
N TYR A 69 -7.08 -5.99 5.87
CA TYR A 69 -6.01 -5.65 4.93
C TYR A 69 -6.50 -4.93 3.68
N LYS A 70 -7.80 -5.05 3.32
CA LYS A 70 -8.39 -4.27 2.23
C LYS A 70 -8.34 -2.76 2.53
N ASP A 71 -8.77 -2.35 3.72
CA ASP A 71 -8.78 -0.94 4.12
C ASP A 71 -7.34 -0.44 4.38
N LEU A 72 -6.49 -1.28 4.99
CA LEU A 72 -5.07 -0.95 5.18
C LEU A 72 -4.34 -0.73 3.85
N ALA A 73 -4.62 -1.57 2.85
CA ALA A 73 -4.06 -1.40 1.51
C ALA A 73 -4.50 -0.08 0.87
N GLY A 74 -5.78 0.30 0.99
CA GLY A 74 -6.29 1.59 0.50
C GLY A 74 -5.54 2.78 1.12
N MET A 75 -5.34 2.77 2.44
CA MET A 75 -4.57 3.82 3.13
C MET A 75 -3.11 3.89 2.67
N LEU A 76 -2.41 2.74 2.60
CA LEU A 76 -1.02 2.71 2.13
C LEU A 76 -0.88 3.23 0.69
N ARG A 77 -1.82 2.85 -0.18
CA ARG A 77 -1.89 3.36 -1.55
C ARG A 77 -2.14 4.87 -1.59
N SER A 78 -2.93 5.41 -0.67
CA SER A 78 -3.18 6.86 -0.62
C SER A 78 -1.91 7.69 -0.34
N PHE A 79 -0.96 7.17 0.46
CA PHE A 79 0.34 7.83 0.65
C PHE A 79 1.18 7.85 -0.64
N ASP A 80 1.11 6.79 -1.44
CA ASP A 80 1.76 6.76 -2.75
C ASP A 80 1.18 7.80 -3.71
N TYR A 81 -0.14 8.05 -3.66
CA TYR A 81 -0.79 9.12 -4.44
C TYR A 81 -0.36 10.51 -3.95
N VAL A 82 -0.31 10.76 -2.64
CA VAL A 82 0.18 12.03 -2.08
C VAL A 82 1.59 12.35 -2.58
N ALA A 83 2.49 11.36 -2.54
CA ALA A 83 3.86 11.54 -3.02
C ALA A 83 3.91 11.84 -4.53
N ALA A 84 3.02 11.23 -5.33
CA ALA A 84 2.94 11.50 -6.75
C ALA A 84 2.39 12.90 -7.08
N VAL A 85 1.41 13.38 -6.31
CA VAL A 85 0.89 14.76 -6.41
C VAL A 85 1.98 15.76 -6.05
N ALA A 86 2.65 15.58 -4.92
CA ALA A 86 3.74 16.45 -4.50
C ALA A 86 4.87 16.53 -5.55
N ARG A 87 5.17 15.42 -6.23
CA ARG A 87 6.13 15.41 -7.35
C ARG A 87 5.69 16.26 -8.54
N ARG A 88 4.40 16.23 -8.88
CA ARG A 88 3.83 17.03 -9.97
C ARG A 88 3.87 18.51 -9.64
N ASP A 89 3.49 18.86 -8.42
CA ASP A 89 3.46 20.26 -7.96
C ASP A 89 4.87 20.85 -7.80
N SER A 90 5.86 19.99 -7.49
CA SER A 90 7.28 20.38 -7.40
C SER A 90 8.00 20.43 -8.75
N ALA A 91 7.35 20.08 -9.87
CA ALA A 91 7.98 20.00 -11.19
C ALA A 91 8.12 21.38 -11.86
N VAL A 92 9.01 22.22 -11.30
CA VAL A 92 9.67 23.38 -11.91
C VAL A 92 11.17 23.28 -11.55
N PRO A 93 12.11 23.48 -12.51
CA PRO A 93 12.90 22.45 -13.20
C PRO A 93 14.00 21.69 -12.39
N LYS A 94 14.39 20.54 -12.98
CA LYS A 94 15.23 19.42 -12.50
C LYS A 94 16.75 19.67 -12.43
N VAL A 95 17.43 18.97 -11.50
CA VAL A 95 18.84 18.55 -11.61
C VAL A 95 19.01 17.08 -11.18
N SER A 96 19.98 16.43 -11.83
CA SER A 96 20.31 15.01 -12.08
C SER A 96 20.49 14.06 -10.88
N GLU A 97 20.30 12.76 -11.18
CA GLU A 97 20.34 11.60 -10.26
C GLU A 97 21.76 11.07 -9.93
N ALA A 98 21.91 10.49 -8.73
CA ALA A 98 22.99 9.58 -8.32
C ALA A 98 22.45 8.52 -7.31
N PRO A 99 23.12 7.37 -7.11
CA PRO A 99 22.46 6.09 -6.82
C PRO A 99 22.18 5.78 -5.34
N ALA A 100 21.35 4.74 -5.16
CA ALA A 100 20.63 4.33 -3.96
C ALA A 100 21.49 3.93 -2.74
N GLY A 101 21.08 4.45 -1.58
CA GLY A 101 21.43 3.99 -0.24
C GLY A 101 20.25 4.20 0.71
N THR A 102 20.28 3.57 1.88
CA THR A 102 19.24 3.58 2.92
C THR A 102 18.73 5.01 3.23
N PRO A 103 17.40 5.26 3.36
CA PRO A 103 16.89 6.61 3.52
C PRO A 103 17.24 7.20 4.91
N PRO A 104 17.69 8.47 4.98
CA PRO A 104 18.02 9.13 6.25
C PRO A 104 16.78 9.60 7.04
N GLY A 105 16.96 9.81 8.35
CA GLY A 105 15.94 10.36 9.27
C GLY A 105 15.61 11.83 9.00
N PRO A 106 14.50 12.36 9.54
CA PRO A 106 13.96 13.68 9.17
C PRO A 106 14.82 14.88 9.58
N ASP A 107 15.69 14.76 10.60
CA ASP A 107 16.49 15.86 11.14
C ASP A 107 18.00 15.73 10.88
N SER A 108 18.44 14.84 9.99
CA SER A 108 19.87 14.70 9.68
C SER A 108 20.33 15.74 8.64
N PRO A 109 21.60 16.21 8.70
CA PRO A 109 22.17 17.08 7.66
C PRO A 109 22.14 16.47 6.25
N GLU A 110 21.94 15.15 6.13
CA GLU A 110 21.75 14.43 4.87
C GLU A 110 20.32 14.59 4.30
N ALA A 111 19.31 14.84 5.13
CA ALA A 111 17.95 15.16 4.67
C ALA A 111 17.91 16.48 3.90
N ALA A 112 18.79 17.43 4.24
CA ALA A 112 18.95 18.70 3.52
C ALA A 112 19.64 18.54 2.14
N ALA A 113 20.34 17.42 1.91
CA ALA A 113 21.00 17.09 0.65
C ALA A 113 20.23 16.02 -0.17
N ALA A 114 19.14 15.47 0.39
CA ALA A 114 18.37 14.43 -0.25
C ALA A 114 17.64 14.97 -1.49
N SER A 115 17.67 14.22 -2.59
CA SER A 115 16.87 14.56 -3.75
C SER A 115 15.38 14.58 -3.40
N PRO A 116 14.55 15.39 -4.10
CA PRO A 116 13.10 15.36 -3.91
C PRO A 116 12.51 13.95 -4.03
N GLU A 117 13.09 13.11 -4.89
CA GLU A 117 12.71 11.70 -5.02
C GLU A 117 12.97 10.89 -3.74
N ALA A 118 14.15 11.06 -3.14
CA ALA A 118 14.52 10.40 -1.91
C ALA A 118 13.62 10.83 -0.74
N LEU A 119 13.28 12.12 -0.66
CA LEU A 119 12.35 12.66 0.34
C LEU A 119 10.94 12.07 0.19
N LEU A 120 10.41 12.01 -1.04
CA LEU A 120 9.09 11.44 -1.31
C LEU A 120 9.06 9.93 -1.05
N SER A 121 10.13 9.22 -1.37
CA SER A 121 10.28 7.79 -1.04
C SER A 121 10.29 7.56 0.47
N ALA A 122 11.10 8.35 1.20
CA ALA A 122 11.17 8.28 2.65
C ALA A 122 9.84 8.65 3.32
N PHE A 123 9.12 9.64 2.80
CA PHE A 123 7.76 9.97 3.25
C PHE A 123 6.83 8.77 3.15
N ARG A 124 6.75 8.12 1.97
CA ARG A 124 5.85 6.97 1.75
C ARG A 124 6.13 5.83 2.71
N LEU A 125 7.41 5.49 2.88
CA LEU A 125 7.85 4.42 3.77
C LEU A 125 7.48 4.74 5.23
N ARG A 126 7.92 5.90 5.73
CA ARG A 126 7.70 6.29 7.12
C ARG A 126 6.22 6.50 7.45
N ALA A 127 5.44 7.09 6.54
CA ALA A 127 4.00 7.26 6.73
C ALA A 127 3.29 5.90 6.79
N GLY A 128 3.65 4.98 5.90
CA GLY A 128 3.11 3.61 5.92
C GLY A 128 3.49 2.85 7.19
N GLU A 129 4.75 2.91 7.62
CA GLU A 129 5.24 2.28 8.84
C GLU A 129 4.55 2.86 10.09
N ALA A 130 4.48 4.18 10.21
CA ALA A 130 3.82 4.85 11.34
C ALA A 130 2.32 4.52 11.39
N PHE A 131 1.64 4.52 10.24
CA PHE A 131 0.22 4.13 10.16
C PHE A 131 0.01 2.68 10.58
N LEU A 132 0.80 1.74 10.07
CA LEU A 132 0.69 0.32 10.43
C LEU A 132 1.05 0.08 11.91
N ALA A 133 2.05 0.77 12.43
CA ALA A 133 2.42 0.69 13.85
C ALA A 133 1.27 1.17 14.74
N GLY A 134 0.70 2.34 14.47
CA GLY A 134 -0.46 2.86 15.20
C GLY A 134 -1.68 1.94 15.08
N TYR A 135 -1.94 1.39 13.90
CA TYR A 135 -3.03 0.43 13.71
C TYR A 135 -2.80 -0.87 14.51
N ARG A 136 -1.57 -1.39 14.53
CA ARG A 136 -1.21 -2.61 15.27
C ARG A 136 -1.31 -2.42 16.78
N ASP A 137 -0.99 -1.23 17.28
CA ASP A 137 -1.12 -0.86 18.68
C ASP A 137 -2.60 -0.74 19.10
N ALA A 138 -3.42 -0.12 18.25
CA ALA A 138 -4.84 0.10 18.53
C ALA A 138 -5.75 -1.12 18.26
N ARG A 139 -5.33 -2.08 17.42
CA ARG A 139 -6.20 -3.20 17.02
C ARG A 139 -6.44 -4.18 18.18
N PRO A 140 -7.65 -4.77 18.27
CA PRO A 140 -7.88 -5.92 19.14
C PRO A 140 -6.97 -7.11 18.81
N SER A 141 -6.46 -7.80 19.82
CA SER A 141 -5.58 -8.97 19.66
C SER A 141 -6.19 -10.10 18.84
N VAL A 142 -7.52 -10.23 18.83
CA VAL A 142 -8.24 -11.22 18.01
C VAL A 142 -8.05 -11.01 16.49
N LEU A 143 -7.63 -9.81 16.07
CA LEU A 143 -7.33 -9.49 14.68
C LEU A 143 -5.84 -9.63 14.34
N ALA A 144 -4.98 -9.90 15.34
CA ALA A 144 -3.56 -10.08 15.12
C ALA A 144 -3.29 -11.44 14.44
N LEU A 145 -2.37 -11.44 13.48
CA LEU A 145 -1.88 -12.64 12.81
C LEU A 145 -0.37 -12.75 13.04
N ALA A 146 0.20 -13.91 12.75
CA ALA A 146 1.66 -14.06 12.65
C ALA A 146 2.21 -13.12 11.58
N ASP A 147 3.40 -12.55 11.82
CA ASP A 147 4.01 -11.50 11.00
C ASP A 147 4.13 -11.87 9.52
N GLU A 148 4.49 -13.13 9.22
CA GLU A 148 4.61 -13.62 7.84
C GLU A 148 3.25 -13.67 7.13
N THR A 149 2.21 -14.09 7.84
CA THR A 149 0.85 -14.15 7.29
C THR A 149 0.30 -12.74 7.11
N GLU A 150 0.46 -11.86 8.11
CA GLU A 150 0.06 -10.46 8.00
C GLU A 150 0.74 -9.78 6.82
N SER A 151 2.06 -9.93 6.70
CA SER A 151 2.84 -9.32 5.62
C SER A 151 2.40 -9.82 4.24
N MET A 152 2.15 -11.12 4.09
CA MET A 152 1.67 -11.68 2.83
C MET A 152 0.27 -11.19 2.47
N LEU A 153 -0.67 -11.19 3.43
CA LEU A 153 -2.04 -10.75 3.18
C LEU A 153 -2.11 -9.26 2.84
N LEU A 154 -1.33 -8.43 3.55
CA LEU A 154 -1.23 -7.01 3.26
C LEU A 154 -0.61 -6.73 1.89
N ALA A 155 0.43 -7.48 1.50
CA ALA A 155 1.05 -7.34 0.19
C ALA A 155 0.09 -7.73 -0.95
N VAL A 156 -0.67 -8.82 -0.79
CA VAL A 156 -1.67 -9.23 -1.79
C VAL A 156 -2.86 -8.25 -1.85
N ALA A 157 -3.31 -7.71 -0.72
CA ALA A 157 -4.35 -6.69 -0.71
C ALA A 157 -3.91 -5.39 -1.41
N GLN A 158 -2.65 -4.98 -1.22
CA GLN A 158 -2.07 -3.84 -1.96
C GLN A 158 -1.94 -4.14 -3.47
N LEU A 159 -1.59 -5.39 -3.84
CA LEU A 159 -1.55 -5.81 -5.24
C LEU A 159 -2.94 -5.73 -5.88
N GLU A 160 -3.97 -6.23 -5.20
CA GLU A 160 -5.36 -6.17 -5.64
C GLU A 160 -5.83 -4.70 -5.80
N LYS A 161 -5.57 -3.85 -4.80
CA LYS A 161 -5.94 -2.42 -4.86
C LYS A 161 -5.21 -1.71 -6.00
N ALA A 162 -3.92 -1.95 -6.19
CA ALA A 162 -3.18 -1.38 -7.32
C ALA A 162 -3.74 -1.84 -8.67
N ALA A 163 -4.14 -3.10 -8.81
CA ALA A 163 -4.77 -3.61 -10.04
C ALA A 163 -6.16 -2.97 -10.29
N TYR A 164 -6.96 -2.77 -9.25
CA TYR A 164 -8.20 -2.01 -9.30
C TYR A 164 -7.94 -0.58 -9.80
N GLU A 165 -6.98 0.12 -9.20
CA GLU A 165 -6.62 1.49 -9.55
C GLU A 165 -6.11 1.59 -10.98
N VAL A 166 -5.30 0.64 -11.47
CA VAL A 166 -4.88 0.60 -12.88
C VAL A 166 -6.09 0.65 -13.82
N ARG A 167 -7.13 -0.16 -13.53
CA ARG A 167 -8.36 -0.17 -14.34
C ARG A 167 -9.11 1.15 -14.22
N TYR A 168 -9.22 1.68 -13.01
CA TYR A 168 -9.93 2.92 -12.75
C TYR A 168 -9.26 4.12 -13.43
N GLU A 169 -7.95 4.31 -13.24
CA GLU A 169 -7.20 5.43 -13.81
C GLU A 169 -7.13 5.34 -15.33
N ALA A 170 -6.96 4.13 -15.90
CA ALA A 170 -6.96 3.96 -17.35
C ALA A 170 -8.29 4.42 -17.99
N ALA A 171 -9.41 4.27 -17.28
CA ALA A 171 -10.73 4.64 -17.78
C ALA A 171 -11.09 6.12 -17.53
N HIS A 172 -10.62 6.73 -16.43
CA HIS A 172 -11.11 8.04 -15.99
C HIS A 172 -10.04 9.13 -15.94
N ARG A 173 -8.78 8.78 -15.65
CA ARG A 173 -7.66 9.74 -15.49
C ARG A 173 -6.35 9.13 -16.02
N PRO A 174 -6.22 8.92 -17.35
CA PRO A 174 -5.09 8.18 -17.93
C PRO A 174 -3.72 8.78 -17.58
N GLU A 175 -3.66 10.07 -17.31
CA GLU A 175 -2.45 10.75 -16.87
C GLU A 175 -1.97 10.27 -15.49
N TRP A 176 -2.84 9.76 -14.61
CA TRP A 176 -2.48 9.21 -13.30
C TRP A 176 -2.07 7.73 -13.35
N LEU A 177 -2.30 7.05 -14.48
CA LEU A 177 -2.00 5.63 -14.68
C LEU A 177 -0.57 5.18 -14.29
N PRO A 178 0.50 5.99 -14.45
CA PRO A 178 1.83 5.58 -14.00
C PRO A 178 1.92 5.27 -12.51
N ILE A 179 1.07 5.90 -11.67
CA ILE A 179 1.10 5.73 -10.20
C ILE A 179 0.73 4.29 -9.81
N PRO A 180 -0.47 3.78 -10.12
CA PRO A 180 -0.84 2.41 -9.75
C PRO A 180 -0.05 1.36 -10.55
N LEU A 181 0.41 1.64 -11.78
CA LEU A 181 1.27 0.71 -12.53
C LEU A 181 2.63 0.50 -11.84
N ASN A 182 3.28 1.57 -11.42
CA ASN A 182 4.56 1.49 -10.71
C ASN A 182 4.41 0.79 -9.36
N ALA A 183 3.31 1.06 -8.64
CA ALA A 183 2.99 0.36 -7.40
C ALA A 183 2.78 -1.13 -7.64
N LEU A 184 1.96 -1.49 -8.63
CA LEU A 184 1.67 -2.89 -8.98
C LEU A 184 2.95 -3.67 -9.29
N VAL A 185 3.87 -3.10 -10.09
CA VAL A 185 5.16 -3.73 -10.39
C VAL A 185 6.05 -3.85 -9.15
N ARG A 186 6.12 -2.81 -8.32
CA ARG A 186 6.93 -2.82 -7.09
C ARG A 186 6.44 -3.87 -6.09
N ILE A 187 5.13 -3.95 -5.86
CA ILE A 187 4.50 -4.92 -4.97
C ILE A 187 4.68 -6.34 -5.52
N ALA A 188 4.49 -6.53 -6.83
CA ALA A 188 4.71 -7.82 -7.49
C ALA A 188 6.16 -8.32 -7.32
N LYS A 189 7.16 -7.42 -7.45
CA LYS A 189 8.56 -7.78 -7.19
C LYS A 189 8.77 -8.22 -5.75
N ALA A 190 8.32 -7.42 -4.78
CA ALA A 190 8.44 -7.74 -3.36
C ALA A 190 7.78 -9.09 -2.99
N LEU A 191 6.64 -9.42 -3.60
CA LEU A 191 5.96 -10.70 -3.39
C LEU A 191 6.75 -11.92 -3.88
N LEU A 192 7.63 -11.72 -4.87
CA LEU A 192 8.46 -12.76 -5.49
C LEU A 192 9.88 -12.82 -4.90
N GLU A 193 10.28 -11.82 -4.12
CA GLU A 193 11.57 -11.85 -3.42
C GLU A 193 11.58 -12.98 -2.37
N PRO A 194 12.68 -13.76 -2.29
CA PRO A 194 12.83 -14.78 -1.27
C PRO A 194 12.79 -14.11 0.10
N HIS A 195 11.84 -14.52 0.95
CA HIS A 195 11.83 -14.05 2.33
C HIS A 195 13.02 -14.74 3.02
N SER A 196 14.01 -13.95 3.45
CA SER A 196 15.08 -14.48 4.28
C SER A 196 14.46 -14.90 5.61
N SER A 197 14.20 -16.19 5.81
CA SER A 197 13.82 -16.70 7.13
C SER A 197 14.93 -16.29 8.11
N PRO A 198 14.60 -15.80 9.32
CA PRO A 198 15.60 -15.69 10.36
C PRO A 198 16.12 -17.10 10.60
N SER A 199 17.43 -17.29 10.38
CA SER A 199 18.13 -18.53 10.67
C SER A 199 17.79 -18.95 12.10
N GLY A 200 17.17 -20.12 12.26
CA GLY A 200 16.97 -20.75 13.55
C GLY A 200 18.32 -20.89 14.25
N GLY A 201 18.57 -20.02 15.22
CA GLY A 201 19.62 -20.20 16.22
C GLY A 201 19.10 -21.22 17.24
N ALA A 202 19.76 -22.38 17.23
CA ALA A 202 19.61 -23.45 18.21
C ALA A 202 19.99 -23.01 19.63
#